data_AF-A0A6P0Q693-F1
#
_entry.id   AF-A0A6P0Q693-F1
#
_cell.length_a   1.000
_cell.length_b   1.000
_cell.length_c   1.000
_cell.angle_alpha   90.00
_cell.angle_beta   90.00
_cell.angle_gamma   90.00
#
_symmetry.space_group_name_H-M   'P 1'
#
loop_
_entity.id
_entity.type
_entity.pdbx_description
1 polymer ?
#
loop_
_entity_poly.entity_id
_entity_poly.type
_entity_poly.pdbx_seq_one_letter_code
_entity_poly.pdbx_strand_id
1 'polypeptide(L)'
;MATVTPEIDAVREIIAKWYFKELWGWDLGEIPTVEVLATFLKSNLIAANGDGEISEEERKWIIGKGAAAGAPESLLKELESYPANEDITEVVTRTSATNKSGKASIYFAVKAAASDGEYNEGEKATIRKMAQAMSSRS
;
A
#
# COMPACT_ATOMS: atom_id res chain seq x y z
N MET A 1 22.58 -10.47 -12.15
CA MET A 1 21.17 -10.03 -12.26
C MET A 1 20.37 -11.26 -12.65
N ALA A 2 19.52 -11.79 -11.78
CA ALA A 2 18.60 -12.85 -12.16
C ALA A 2 17.56 -12.25 -13.11
N THR A 3 17.45 -12.81 -14.31
CA THR A 3 16.38 -12.46 -15.24
C THR A 3 15.06 -12.87 -14.59
N VAL A 4 14.16 -11.91 -14.34
CA VAL A 4 12.78 -12.21 -13.92
C VAL A 4 12.22 -13.18 -14.95
N THR A 5 12.00 -14.41 -14.51
CA THR A 5 11.54 -15.47 -15.41
C THR A 5 10.03 -15.28 -15.55
N PRO A 6 9.46 -15.35 -16.76
CA PRO A 6 8.01 -15.16 -16.97
C PRO A 6 7.12 -16.02 -16.06
N GLU A 7 7.65 -17.15 -15.58
CA GLU A 7 7.00 -18.06 -14.63
C GLU A 7 6.74 -17.43 -13.24
N ILE A 8 7.66 -16.58 -12.74
CA ILE A 8 7.49 -15.89 -11.45
C ILE A 8 6.34 -14.88 -11.54
N ASP A 9 6.20 -14.19 -12.67
CA ASP A 9 5.13 -13.20 -12.87
C ASP A 9 3.75 -13.89 -12.96
N ALA A 10 3.66 -15.06 -13.61
CA ALA A 10 2.43 -15.85 -13.65
C ALA A 10 2.02 -16.37 -12.27
N VAL A 11 2.96 -16.86 -11.46
CA VAL A 11 2.68 -17.30 -10.07
C VAL A 11 2.24 -16.11 -9.22
N ARG A 12 2.90 -14.97 -9.33
CA ARG A 12 2.54 -13.75 -8.61
C ARG A 12 1.12 -13.28 -8.96
N GLU A 13 0.74 -13.37 -10.24
CA GLU A 13 -0.62 -13.05 -10.69
C GLU A 13 -1.66 -13.98 -10.05
N ILE A 14 -1.39 -15.28 -9.97
CA ILE A 14 -2.27 -16.26 -9.29
C ILE A 14 -2.44 -15.91 -7.81
N ILE A 15 -1.35 -15.61 -7.11
CA ILE A 15 -1.37 -15.22 -5.70
C ILE A 15 -2.20 -13.96 -5.50
N ALA A 16 -1.99 -12.94 -6.34
CA ALA A 16 -2.70 -11.67 -6.24
C ALA A 16 -4.20 -11.84 -6.44
N LYS A 17 -4.61 -12.60 -7.46
CA LYS A 17 -6.03 -12.89 -7.73
C LYS A 17 -6.70 -13.59 -6.54
N TRP A 18 -6.05 -14.61 -5.98
CA TRP A 18 -6.54 -15.28 -4.78
C TRP A 18 -6.61 -14.31 -3.59
N TYR A 19 -5.56 -13.53 -3.35
CA TYR A 19 -5.50 -12.53 -2.27
C TYR A 19 -6.65 -11.51 -2.35
N PHE A 20 -6.94 -10.96 -3.53
CA PHE A 20 -8.05 -10.02 -3.71
C PHE A 20 -9.42 -10.68 -3.61
N LYS A 21 -9.56 -11.93 -4.07
CA LYS A 21 -10.80 -12.70 -3.89
C LYS A 21 -11.10 -12.91 -2.41
N GLU A 22 -10.12 -13.34 -1.63
CA GLU A 22 -10.32 -13.68 -0.22
C GLU A 22 -10.56 -12.45 0.65
N LEU A 23 -9.82 -11.36 0.43
CA LEU A 23 -9.97 -10.16 1.27
C LEU A 23 -11.12 -9.25 0.86
N TRP A 24 -11.45 -9.21 -0.44
CA TRP A 24 -12.36 -8.19 -1.00
C TRP A 24 -13.49 -8.78 -1.84
N GLY A 25 -13.51 -10.09 -2.06
CA GLY A 25 -14.54 -10.75 -2.86
C GLY A 25 -14.42 -10.53 -4.37
N TRP A 26 -13.36 -9.86 -4.85
CA TRP A 26 -13.16 -9.50 -6.26
C TRP A 26 -13.18 -10.72 -7.18
N ASP A 27 -13.54 -10.51 -8.44
CA ASP A 27 -13.43 -11.58 -9.43
C ASP A 27 -11.97 -11.90 -9.74
N LEU A 28 -11.66 -13.17 -9.98
CA LEU A 28 -10.28 -13.63 -10.27
C LEU A 28 -9.72 -13.08 -11.60
N GLY A 29 -10.50 -12.33 -12.36
CA GLY A 29 -10.03 -11.59 -13.54
C GLY A 29 -9.56 -10.16 -13.21
N GLU A 30 -9.79 -9.67 -11.99
CA GLU A 30 -9.55 -8.28 -11.62
C GLU A 30 -8.34 -8.16 -10.68
N ILE A 31 -7.33 -7.40 -11.10
CA ILE A 31 -6.23 -6.97 -10.25
C ILE A 31 -6.01 -5.45 -10.45
N PRO A 32 -5.56 -4.72 -9.42
CA PRO A 32 -5.24 -3.31 -9.60
C PRO A 32 -4.04 -3.15 -10.54
N THR A 33 -3.97 -2.02 -11.25
CA THR A 33 -2.78 -1.67 -12.03
C THR A 33 -1.59 -1.41 -11.11
N VAL A 34 -0.37 -1.51 -11.65
CA VAL A 34 0.87 -1.19 -10.91
C VAL A 34 0.84 0.23 -10.35
N GLU A 35 0.27 1.20 -11.08
CA GLU A 35 0.11 2.58 -10.62
C GLU A 35 -0.78 2.66 -9.37
N VAL A 36 -1.92 1.98 -9.37
CA VAL A 36 -2.83 1.95 -8.21
C VAL A 36 -2.15 1.28 -7.01
N LEU A 37 -1.44 0.17 -7.23
CA LEU A 37 -0.66 -0.49 -6.18
C LEU A 37 0.44 0.44 -5.62
N ALA A 38 1.15 1.15 -6.50
CA ALA A 38 2.20 2.08 -6.08
C ALA A 38 1.64 3.22 -5.24
N THR A 39 0.54 3.86 -5.65
CA THR A 39 -0.13 4.89 -4.85
C THR A 39 -0.54 4.35 -3.49
N PHE A 40 -1.16 3.16 -3.45
CA PHE A 40 -1.62 2.53 -2.22
C PHE A 40 -0.46 2.23 -1.25
N LEU A 41 0.61 1.59 -1.75
CA LEU A 41 1.75 1.19 -0.91
C LEU A 41 2.53 2.40 -0.41
N LYS A 42 2.74 3.41 -1.27
CA LYS A 42 3.39 4.67 -0.87
C LYS A 42 2.56 5.42 0.15
N SER A 43 1.23 5.47 0.00
CA SER A 43 0.37 6.10 1.01
C SER A 43 0.47 5.42 2.37
N ASN A 44 0.63 4.10 2.42
CA ASN A 44 0.82 3.37 3.68
C ASN A 44 2.19 3.67 4.30
N LEU A 45 3.25 3.78 3.51
CA LEU A 45 4.57 4.19 4.01
C LEU A 45 4.55 5.62 4.56
N ILE A 46 3.87 6.55 3.87
CA ILE A 46 3.74 7.94 4.36
C ILE A 46 2.93 7.99 5.65
N ALA A 47 1.89 7.15 5.77
CA ALA A 47 1.10 7.04 6.98
C ALA A 47 1.91 6.49 8.17
N ALA A 48 2.72 5.45 7.94
CA ALA A 48 3.67 4.90 8.92
C ALA A 48 4.71 5.96 9.33
N ASN A 49 5.26 6.71 8.38
CA ASN A 49 6.21 7.80 8.62
C ASN A 49 5.61 9.05 9.29
N GLY A 50 4.41 8.96 9.89
CA GLY A 50 3.68 10.12 10.38
C GLY A 50 4.35 10.82 11.56
N ASP A 51 5.22 10.13 12.30
CA ASP A 51 6.05 10.67 13.37
C ASP A 51 7.49 11.00 12.93
N GLY A 52 7.83 10.75 11.66
CA GLY A 52 9.11 11.05 11.05
C GLY A 52 10.09 9.88 10.99
N GLU A 53 9.70 8.69 11.46
CA GLU A 53 10.47 7.45 11.33
C GLU A 53 9.61 6.33 10.75
N ILE A 54 10.23 5.37 10.05
CA ILE A 54 9.56 4.13 9.64
C ILE A 54 10.41 2.99 10.19
N SER A 55 9.84 2.16 11.04
CA SER A 55 10.55 1.00 11.57
C SER A 55 10.82 -0.03 10.47
N GLU A 56 11.78 -0.92 10.72
CA GLU A 56 12.10 -1.98 9.76
C GLU A 56 10.91 -2.94 9.59
N GLU A 57 10.18 -3.20 10.67
CA GLU A 57 8.97 -4.00 10.75
C GLU A 57 7.83 -3.41 9.90
N GLU A 58 7.54 -2.11 10.03
CA GLU A 58 6.55 -1.42 9.20
C GLU A 58 6.86 -1.52 7.71
N ARG A 59 8.11 -1.24 7.34
CA ARG A 59 8.53 -1.31 5.95
C ARG A 59 8.41 -2.73 5.40
N LYS A 60 8.90 -3.73 6.15
CA LYS A 60 8.77 -5.15 5.78
C LYS A 60 7.31 -5.58 5.64
N TRP A 61 6.45 -5.11 6.52
CA TRP A 61 5.02 -5.42 6.49
C TRP A 61 4.38 -4.87 5.20
N ILE A 62 4.64 -3.62 4.86
CA ILE A 62 4.10 -2.97 3.65
C ILE A 62 4.63 -3.66 2.38
N ILE A 63 5.93 -3.98 2.33
CA ILE A 63 6.53 -4.70 1.19
C ILE A 63 5.92 -6.10 1.05
N GLY A 64 5.75 -6.84 2.16
CA GLY A 64 5.12 -8.16 2.17
C GLY A 64 3.67 -8.11 1.67
N LYS A 65 2.90 -7.10 2.10
CA LYS A 65 1.55 -6.85 1.56
C LYS A 65 1.60 -6.57 0.07
N GLY A 66 2.55 -5.76 -0.38
CA GLY A 66 2.75 -5.45 -1.80
C GLY A 66 3.02 -6.71 -2.62
N ALA A 67 3.89 -7.58 -2.13
CA ALA A 67 4.22 -8.84 -2.77
C ALA A 67 2.99 -9.76 -2.88
N ALA A 68 2.21 -9.89 -1.80
CA ALA A 68 0.96 -10.66 -1.81
C ALA A 68 -0.11 -10.07 -2.76
N ALA A 69 -0.13 -8.74 -2.90
CA ALA A 69 -1.03 -8.03 -3.82
C ALA A 69 -0.54 -8.02 -5.28
N GLY A 70 0.57 -8.70 -5.58
CA GLY A 70 1.07 -8.85 -6.94
C GLY A 70 1.93 -7.70 -7.47
N ALA A 71 2.44 -6.82 -6.60
CA ALA A 71 3.33 -5.74 -7.02
C ALA A 71 4.59 -6.30 -7.71
N PRO A 72 5.05 -5.70 -8.82
CA PRO A 72 6.26 -6.15 -9.50
C PRO A 72 7.49 -5.91 -8.62
N GLU A 73 8.52 -6.74 -8.81
CA GLU A 73 9.76 -6.68 -8.02
C GLU A 73 10.43 -5.30 -8.07
N SER A 74 10.35 -4.60 -9.20
CA SER A 74 10.86 -3.24 -9.35
C SER A 74 10.20 -2.26 -8.38
N LEU A 75 8.89 -2.36 -8.19
CA LEU A 75 8.15 -1.53 -7.22
C LEU A 75 8.50 -1.94 -5.79
N LEU A 76 8.59 -3.24 -5.49
CA LEU A 76 8.97 -3.70 -4.15
C LEU A 76 10.35 -3.17 -3.73
N LYS A 77 11.32 -3.21 -4.66
CA LYS A 77 12.67 -2.68 -4.47
C LYS A 77 12.68 -1.16 -4.33
N GLU A 78 11.84 -0.44 -5.06
CA GLU A 78 11.67 1.01 -4.88
C GLU A 78 11.22 1.33 -3.43
N LEU A 79 10.27 0.55 -2.91
CA LEU A 79 9.72 0.75 -1.57
C LEU A 79 10.72 0.47 -0.43
N GLU A 80 11.80 -0.28 -0.67
CA GLU A 80 12.86 -0.51 0.32
C GLU A 80 13.58 0.78 0.72
N SER A 81 13.68 1.75 -0.19
CA SER A 81 14.41 3.01 0.01
C SER A 81 13.55 4.26 -0.13
N TYR A 82 12.23 4.08 -0.34
CA TYR A 82 11.30 5.18 -0.47
C TYR A 82 11.25 6.01 0.83
N PRO A 83 11.47 7.33 0.76
CA PRO A 83 11.61 8.20 1.94
C PRO A 83 10.29 8.57 2.61
N ALA A 84 9.15 8.35 1.93
CA ALA A 84 7.81 8.56 2.49
C ALA A 84 7.55 9.93 3.14
N ASN A 85 8.16 10.99 2.58
CA ASN A 85 8.03 12.37 3.06
C ASN A 85 7.16 13.24 2.14
N GLU A 86 6.43 12.63 1.19
CA GLU A 86 5.47 13.33 0.32
C GLU A 86 4.20 13.72 1.09
N ASP A 87 3.44 14.72 0.62
CA ASP A 87 2.15 15.05 1.22
C ASP A 87 1.13 13.93 0.94
N ILE A 88 0.65 13.29 2.01
CA ILE A 88 -0.35 12.21 1.93
C ILE A 88 -1.60 12.60 1.13
N THR A 89 -2.02 13.86 1.20
CA THR A 89 -3.19 14.41 0.47
C THR A 89 -2.95 14.35 -1.03
N GLU A 90 -1.78 14.78 -1.48
CA GLU A 90 -1.42 14.76 -2.89
C GLU A 90 -1.31 13.33 -3.38
N VAL A 91 -0.65 12.45 -2.62
CA VAL A 91 -0.44 11.05 -3.01
C VAL A 91 -1.77 10.31 -3.15
N VAL A 92 -2.66 10.37 -2.17
CA VAL A 92 -3.94 9.64 -2.24
C VAL A 92 -4.92 10.21 -3.26
N THR A 93 -4.67 11.41 -3.76
CA THR A 93 -5.53 12.05 -4.77
C THR A 93 -5.04 11.86 -6.21
N ARG A 94 -3.84 11.28 -6.41
CA ARG A 94 -3.26 10.98 -7.74
C ARG A 94 -4.09 10.01 -8.57
N THR A 95 -4.74 9.05 -7.94
CA THR A 95 -5.59 8.06 -8.62
C THR A 95 -7.02 8.15 -8.10
N SER A 96 -7.99 7.91 -8.97
CA SER A 96 -9.40 7.82 -8.58
C SER A 96 -9.74 6.49 -7.89
N ALA A 97 -8.81 5.53 -7.90
CA ALA A 97 -8.98 4.20 -7.31
C ALA A 97 -9.11 4.26 -5.77
N THR A 98 -8.51 5.25 -5.13
CA THR A 98 -8.63 5.49 -3.68
C THR A 98 -10.05 5.87 -3.26
N ASN A 99 -10.87 6.43 -4.15
CA ASN A 99 -12.26 6.78 -3.83
C ASN A 99 -13.14 5.54 -3.59
N LYS A 100 -12.99 4.48 -4.39
CA LYS A 100 -13.74 3.22 -4.21
C LYS A 100 -13.18 2.35 -3.09
N SER A 101 -11.91 2.54 -2.74
CA SER A 101 -11.16 1.74 -1.77
C SER A 101 -10.83 2.49 -0.48
N GLY A 102 -11.40 3.67 -0.22
CA GLY A 102 -10.98 4.55 0.86
C GLY A 102 -10.94 3.88 2.24
N LYS A 103 -11.96 3.06 2.55
CA LYS A 103 -11.98 2.27 3.80
C LYS A 103 -10.85 1.24 3.88
N ALA A 104 -10.54 0.58 2.75
CA ALA A 104 -9.44 -0.35 2.65
C ALA A 104 -8.10 0.34 2.89
N SER A 105 -7.91 1.50 2.25
CA SER A 105 -6.68 2.28 2.36
C SER A 105 -6.45 2.73 3.81
N ILE A 106 -7.48 3.22 4.51
CA ILE A 106 -7.36 3.56 5.93
C ILE A 106 -7.07 2.33 6.80
N TYR A 107 -7.79 1.23 6.58
CA TYR A 107 -7.55 0.00 7.34
C TYR A 107 -6.10 -0.48 7.21
N PHE A 108 -5.58 -0.52 5.99
CA PHE A 108 -4.21 -0.97 5.74
C PHE A 108 -3.14 0.02 6.19
N ALA A 109 -3.42 1.32 6.17
CA ALA A 109 -2.54 2.32 6.76
C ALA A 109 -2.43 2.13 8.28
N VAL A 110 -3.54 1.87 8.99
CA VAL A 110 -3.54 1.54 10.42
C VAL A 110 -2.78 0.24 10.68
N LYS A 111 -3.01 -0.81 9.88
CA LYS A 111 -2.32 -2.09 10.04
C LYS A 111 -0.82 -1.99 9.78
N ALA A 112 -0.41 -1.13 8.85
CA ALA A 112 0.99 -0.85 8.55
C ALA A 112 1.64 -0.11 9.72
N ALA A 113 1.08 1.03 10.12
CA ALA A 113 1.55 1.82 11.25
C ALA A 113 1.65 1.00 12.54
N ALA A 114 0.68 0.11 12.78
CA ALA A 114 0.65 -0.72 13.98
C ALA A 114 1.44 -2.03 13.90
N SER A 115 2.27 -2.23 12.87
CA SER A 115 2.87 -3.55 12.60
C SER A 115 4.13 -3.86 13.42
N ASP A 116 4.78 -2.85 13.97
CA ASP A 116 5.86 -2.98 14.96
C ASP A 116 5.35 -3.08 16.41
N GLY A 117 4.04 -2.87 16.61
CA GLY A 117 3.38 -2.91 17.91
C GLY A 117 3.18 -1.54 18.56
N GLU A 118 3.66 -0.46 17.94
CA GLU A 118 3.38 0.92 18.35
C GLU A 118 2.29 1.53 17.45
N TYR A 119 1.66 2.62 17.87
CA TYR A 119 0.71 3.34 17.02
C TYR A 119 0.66 4.80 17.44
N ASN A 120 1.60 5.58 16.91
CA ASN A 120 1.98 6.89 17.44
C ASN A 120 1.00 8.00 17.00
N GLU A 121 1.04 9.14 17.70
CA GLU A 121 0.13 10.26 17.39
C GLU A 121 0.42 10.90 16.03
N GLY A 122 1.67 10.85 15.56
CA GLY A 122 2.06 11.30 14.22
C GLY A 122 1.39 10.48 13.12
N GLU A 123 1.50 9.14 13.19
CA GLU A 123 0.82 8.21 12.28
C GLU A 123 -0.70 8.41 12.30
N LYS A 124 -1.30 8.48 13.49
CA LYS A 124 -2.74 8.74 13.65
C LYS A 124 -3.15 10.05 12.98
N ALA A 125 -2.37 11.11 13.15
CA ALA A 125 -2.64 12.40 12.52
C ALA A 125 -2.56 12.31 10.99
N THR A 126 -1.54 11.65 10.45
CA THR A 126 -1.37 11.44 9.01
C THR A 126 -2.49 10.59 8.41
N ILE A 127 -2.92 9.52 9.10
CA ILE A 127 -4.05 8.68 8.68
C ILE A 127 -5.37 9.46 8.73
N ARG A 128 -5.58 10.33 9.71
CA ARG A 128 -6.75 11.24 9.74
C ARG A 128 -6.74 12.21 8.56
N LYS A 129 -5.57 12.79 8.23
CA LYS A 129 -5.39 13.65 7.06
C LYS A 129 -5.70 12.90 5.76
N MET A 130 -5.21 11.67 5.64
CA MET A 130 -5.51 10.74 4.54
C MET A 130 -7.03 10.51 4.40
N ALA A 131 -7.72 10.22 5.50
CA ALA A 131 -9.16 9.97 5.51
C ALA A 131 -9.97 11.19 5.08
N GLN A 132 -9.60 12.39 5.55
CA GLN A 132 -10.23 13.65 5.16
C GLN A 132 -10.06 13.92 3.66
N ALA A 133 -8.85 13.69 3.12
CA ALA A 133 -8.56 13.87 1.70
C ALA A 133 -9.41 12.96 0.81
N MET A 134 -9.66 11.72 1.23
CA MET A 134 -10.48 10.75 0.47
C MET A 134 -11.99 10.98 0.64
N SER A 135 -12.43 11.49 1.79
CA SER A 135 -13.86 11.71 2.09
C SER A 135 -14.44 12.98 1.45
N SER A 136 -13.60 13.97 1.12
CA SER A 136 -14.04 15.19 0.43
C SER A 136 -14.40 14.97 -1.06
N ARG A 137 -14.35 13.72 -1.53
CA ARG A 137 -14.61 13.30 -2.92
C ARG A 137 -15.80 12.36 -3.08
N SER A 138 -16.56 12.06 -2.00
CA SER A 138 -17.74 11.18 -2.00
C SER A 138 -19.03 11.88 -2.38
#